data_AF-A0A921E9E2-F1
#
_entry.id   AF-A0A921E9E2-F1
#
_cell.length_a   1.000
_cell.length_b   1.000
_cell.length_c   1.000
_cell.angle_alpha   90.00
_cell.angle_beta   90.00
_cell.angle_gamma   90.00
#
_symmetry.space_group_name_H-M   'P 1'
#
loop_
_entity.id
_entity.type
_entity.pdbx_description
1 polymer ?
#
loop_
_entity_poly.entity_id
_entity_poly.type
_entity_poly.pdbx_seq_one_letter_code
_entity_poly.pdbx_strand_id
1 'polypeptide(L)'
;MLVIHPKDRTTAMLTALYDGMPDARLLDCTLSGKAIAHVLSHTPQSERIMLLGHGCDRGLFWREDDTKDGFDRIVVGHSHAYHLRRHGGNIVAVFCNADLYAKTEGLHGLYTGMIISEMSEAALYGIKTTQDELDRENDLFASRLRSLLDKEVPLHHIPLRMKEMDDARTPLTTFNYNNIHYL
;
A
#
# COMPACT_ATOMS: atom_id res chain seq x y z
N MET A 1 -5.20 -1.46 -14.77
CA MET A 1 -4.71 -1.91 -13.44
C MET A 1 -5.86 -1.76 -12.47
N LEU A 2 -5.99 -2.68 -11.51
CA LEU A 2 -7.02 -2.58 -10.47
C LEU A 2 -6.41 -1.90 -9.25
N VAL A 3 -7.03 -0.84 -8.76
CA VAL A 3 -6.62 -0.14 -7.55
C VAL A 3 -7.73 -0.23 -6.51
N ILE A 4 -7.44 -0.80 -5.36
CA ILE A 4 -8.31 -0.77 -4.18
C ILE A 4 -7.69 0.20 -3.19
N HIS A 5 -8.25 1.39 -3.11
CA HIS A 5 -7.78 2.46 -2.23
C HIS A 5 -8.98 3.10 -1.52
N PRO A 6 -9.36 2.61 -0.33
CA PRO A 6 -10.31 3.27 0.56
C PRO A 6 -10.14 4.78 0.58
N LYS A 7 -11.25 5.51 0.43
CA LYS A 7 -11.22 6.95 0.55
C LYS A 7 -10.81 7.34 1.97
N ASP A 8 -9.63 7.93 2.09
CA ASP A 8 -9.06 8.36 3.35
C ASP A 8 -8.10 9.54 3.11
N ARG A 9 -8.34 10.67 3.79
CA ARG A 9 -7.48 11.85 3.64
C ARG A 9 -6.04 11.63 4.11
N THR A 10 -5.80 10.74 5.10
CA THR A 10 -4.44 10.60 5.68
C THR A 10 -3.54 9.70 4.83
N THR A 11 -4.09 9.00 3.85
CA THR A 11 -3.33 8.22 2.84
C THR A 11 -3.38 8.85 1.45
N ALA A 12 -3.74 10.14 1.36
CA ALA A 12 -3.90 10.85 0.09
C ALA A 12 -2.65 10.80 -0.79
N MET A 13 -1.43 10.76 -0.21
CA MET A 13 -0.18 10.67 -0.98
C MET A 13 -0.12 9.43 -1.88
N LEU A 14 -0.82 8.33 -1.51
CA LEU A 14 -0.84 7.10 -2.30
C LEU A 14 -1.59 7.25 -3.63
N THR A 15 -2.38 8.32 -3.79
CA THR A 15 -3.02 8.68 -5.07
C THR A 15 -1.99 8.84 -6.18
N ALA A 16 -0.77 9.30 -5.87
CA ALA A 16 0.32 9.43 -6.84
C ALA A 16 0.65 8.11 -7.58
N LEU A 17 0.35 6.95 -6.99
CA LEU A 17 0.61 5.65 -7.60
C LEU A 17 -0.27 5.34 -8.80
N TYR A 18 -1.42 6.01 -8.94
CA TYR A 18 -2.36 5.77 -10.04
C TYR A 18 -2.90 7.05 -10.68
N ASP A 19 -2.52 8.23 -10.18
CA ASP A 19 -2.95 9.50 -10.75
C ASP A 19 -2.53 9.63 -12.23
N GLY A 20 -3.40 10.23 -13.03
CA GLY A 20 -3.22 10.38 -14.47
C GLY A 20 -3.22 9.08 -15.29
N MET A 21 -3.54 7.92 -14.70
CA MET A 21 -3.65 6.66 -15.44
C MET A 21 -5.08 6.44 -15.96
N PRO A 22 -5.34 6.56 -17.27
CA PRO A 22 -6.70 6.43 -17.81
C PRO A 22 -7.29 5.01 -17.67
N ASP A 23 -6.43 4.00 -17.65
CA ASP A 23 -6.83 2.58 -17.55
C ASP A 23 -6.82 2.05 -16.10
N ALA A 24 -6.69 2.93 -15.10
CA ALA A 24 -6.79 2.55 -13.70
C ALA A 24 -8.27 2.40 -13.30
N ARG A 25 -8.65 1.19 -12.88
CA ARG A 25 -9.94 0.89 -12.28
C ARG A 25 -9.84 1.11 -10.78
N LEU A 26 -10.27 2.27 -10.31
CA LEU A 26 -10.27 2.62 -8.89
C LEU A 26 -11.53 2.07 -8.19
N LEU A 27 -11.32 1.42 -7.03
CA LEU A 27 -12.34 1.06 -6.06
C LEU A 27 -12.04 1.80 -4.75
N ASP A 28 -12.82 2.86 -4.48
CA ASP A 28 -12.76 3.67 -3.24
C ASP A 28 -13.56 3.07 -2.05
N CYS A 29 -14.16 1.90 -2.31
CA CYS A 29 -14.59 0.81 -1.45
C CYS A 29 -15.74 0.98 -0.43
N THR A 30 -16.82 1.57 -0.93
CA THR A 30 -18.18 1.30 -0.43
C THR A 30 -18.67 -0.15 -0.63
N LEU A 31 -17.92 -0.98 -1.35
CA LEU A 31 -18.31 -2.34 -1.75
C LEU A 31 -18.29 -3.36 -0.60
N SER A 32 -19.20 -4.34 -0.67
CA SER A 32 -19.18 -5.52 0.19
C SER A 32 -18.00 -6.45 -0.14
N GLY A 33 -17.54 -7.25 0.82
CA GLY A 33 -16.47 -8.24 0.58
C GLY A 33 -16.80 -9.22 -0.56
N LYS A 34 -18.08 -9.59 -0.75
CA LYS A 34 -18.49 -10.42 -1.89
C LYS A 34 -18.29 -9.72 -3.24
N ALA A 35 -18.56 -8.41 -3.29
CA ALA A 35 -18.33 -7.62 -4.49
C ALA A 35 -16.84 -7.47 -4.79
N ILE A 36 -16.00 -7.27 -3.77
CA ILE A 36 -14.54 -7.26 -3.92
C ILE A 36 -14.02 -8.61 -4.45
N ALA A 37 -14.46 -9.74 -3.86
CA ALA A 37 -14.12 -11.07 -4.34
C ALA A 37 -14.54 -11.30 -5.81
N HIS A 38 -15.73 -10.80 -6.18
CA HIS A 38 -16.19 -10.84 -7.57
C HIS A 38 -15.27 -10.05 -8.50
N VAL A 39 -14.88 -8.82 -8.14
CA VAL A 39 -13.94 -8.04 -8.95
C VAL A 39 -12.58 -8.74 -9.08
N LEU A 40 -12.00 -9.22 -7.96
CA LEU A 40 -10.70 -9.89 -7.95
C LEU A 40 -10.69 -11.17 -8.79
N SER A 41 -11.80 -11.91 -8.82
CA SER A 41 -11.93 -13.14 -9.61
C SER A 41 -12.06 -12.90 -11.12
N HIS A 42 -12.54 -11.73 -11.53
CA HIS A 42 -12.67 -11.35 -12.95
C HIS A 42 -11.54 -10.43 -13.43
N THR A 43 -10.61 -10.07 -12.55
CA THR A 43 -9.41 -9.33 -12.92
C THR A 43 -8.42 -10.31 -13.58
N PRO A 44 -7.90 -10.03 -14.79
CA PRO A 44 -6.90 -10.88 -15.43
C PRO A 44 -5.60 -10.93 -14.64
N GLN A 45 -4.88 -12.06 -14.66
CA GLN A 45 -3.58 -12.20 -13.96
C GLN A 45 -2.51 -11.22 -14.47
N SER A 46 -2.61 -10.81 -15.74
CA SER A 46 -1.73 -9.81 -16.35
C SER A 46 -1.98 -8.40 -15.80
N GLU A 47 -3.15 -8.15 -15.19
CA GLU A 47 -3.49 -6.85 -14.64
C GLU A 47 -2.97 -6.73 -13.20
N ARG A 48 -2.14 -5.70 -12.97
CA ARG A 48 -1.60 -5.42 -11.63
C ARG A 48 -2.72 -5.02 -10.67
N ILE A 49 -2.65 -5.57 -9.45
CA ILE A 49 -3.51 -5.18 -8.33
C ILE A 49 -2.73 -4.29 -7.38
N MET A 50 -3.29 -3.13 -7.05
CA MET A 50 -2.79 -2.25 -6.00
C MET A 50 -3.75 -2.27 -4.80
N LEU A 51 -3.21 -2.48 -3.59
CA LEU A 51 -3.93 -2.41 -2.32
C LEU A 51 -3.31 -1.28 -1.49
N LEU A 52 -4.01 -0.16 -1.36
CA LEU A 52 -3.43 1.09 -0.86
C LEU A 52 -4.25 1.62 0.32
N GLY A 53 -3.62 2.13 1.36
CA GLY A 53 -4.30 2.83 2.45
C GLY A 53 -3.83 2.38 3.83
N HIS A 54 -4.75 2.35 4.78
CA HIS A 54 -4.50 1.83 6.14
C HIS A 54 -4.74 0.34 6.23
N GLY A 55 -4.06 -0.32 7.16
CA GLY A 55 -4.25 -1.74 7.38
C GLY A 55 -3.50 -2.30 8.58
N CYS A 56 -3.52 -3.62 8.65
CA CYS A 56 -2.75 -4.39 9.62
C CYS A 56 -2.34 -5.74 9.01
N ASP A 57 -1.76 -6.61 9.83
CA ASP A 57 -1.44 -7.99 9.50
C ASP A 57 -2.66 -8.84 9.04
N ARG A 58 -3.89 -8.37 9.26
CA ARG A 58 -5.13 -9.03 8.79
C ARG A 58 -5.67 -8.46 7.47
N GLY A 59 -5.09 -7.38 6.96
CA GLY A 59 -5.43 -6.78 5.67
C GLY A 59 -5.77 -5.29 5.71
N LEU A 60 -6.34 -4.82 4.60
CA LEU A 60 -6.63 -3.41 4.30
C LEU A 60 -7.93 -2.97 4.98
N PHE A 61 -7.89 -1.83 5.65
CA PHE A 61 -9.03 -1.25 6.35
C PHE A 61 -9.91 -0.39 5.45
N TRP A 62 -11.11 -0.11 5.92
CA TRP A 62 -12.01 0.89 5.38
C TRP A 62 -12.76 1.59 6.52
N ARG A 63 -13.05 2.88 6.32
CA ARG A 63 -13.94 3.67 7.16
C ARG A 63 -14.90 4.49 6.32
N GLU A 64 -16.09 4.74 6.85
CA GLU A 64 -17.11 5.58 6.22
C GLU A 64 -16.81 7.07 6.40
N ASP A 65 -16.35 7.44 7.60
CA ASP A 65 -16.12 8.81 8.01
C ASP A 65 -14.67 9.00 8.45
N ASP A 66 -13.87 9.58 7.56
CA ASP A 66 -12.44 9.82 7.77
C ASP A 66 -12.14 11.01 8.71
N THR A 67 -13.16 11.65 9.27
CA THR A 67 -13.01 12.63 10.36
C THR A 67 -12.97 11.99 11.74
N LYS A 68 -13.35 10.70 11.84
CA LYS A 68 -13.39 9.95 13.10
C LYS A 68 -12.21 9.01 13.20
N ASP A 69 -11.75 8.81 14.44
CA ASP A 69 -10.74 7.83 14.75
C ASP A 69 -11.29 6.40 14.58
N GLY A 70 -10.42 5.51 14.10
CA GLY A 70 -10.73 4.09 13.93
C GLY A 70 -11.23 3.71 12.53
N PHE A 71 -11.44 2.41 12.36
CA PHE A 71 -11.84 1.80 11.09
C PHE A 71 -13.06 0.91 11.30
N ASP A 72 -13.99 0.95 10.35
CA ASP A 72 -15.26 0.23 10.44
C ASP A 72 -15.09 -1.26 10.10
N ARG A 73 -14.19 -1.59 9.18
CA ARG A 73 -13.96 -2.99 8.76
C ARG A 73 -12.64 -3.19 8.01
N ILE A 74 -12.31 -4.46 7.78
CA ILE A 74 -11.32 -4.90 6.79
C ILE A 74 -12.04 -5.09 5.45
N VAL A 75 -11.63 -4.33 4.42
CA VAL A 75 -12.18 -4.44 3.05
C VAL A 75 -11.53 -5.55 2.24
N VAL A 76 -10.22 -5.74 2.40
CA VAL A 76 -9.44 -6.81 1.78
C VAL A 76 -8.70 -7.54 2.89
N GLY A 77 -8.90 -8.84 3.00
CA GLY A 77 -8.40 -9.65 4.11
C GLY A 77 -8.44 -11.13 3.77
N HIS A 78 -8.42 -12.00 4.79
CA HIS A 78 -8.36 -13.46 4.63
C HIS A 78 -9.34 -14.04 3.58
N SER A 79 -10.61 -13.60 3.60
CA SER A 79 -11.65 -14.08 2.68
C SER A 79 -11.36 -13.81 1.20
N HIS A 80 -10.40 -12.94 0.89
CA HIS A 80 -10.01 -12.55 -0.46
C HIS A 80 -8.69 -13.21 -0.92
N ALA A 81 -7.94 -13.81 -0.01
CA ALA A 81 -6.60 -14.35 -0.27
C ALA A 81 -6.59 -15.40 -1.38
N TYR A 82 -7.63 -16.24 -1.44
CA TYR A 82 -7.79 -17.21 -2.53
C TYR A 82 -7.79 -16.56 -3.92
N HIS A 83 -8.48 -15.42 -4.06
CA HIS A 83 -8.54 -14.69 -5.32
C HIS A 83 -7.22 -14.00 -5.62
N LEU A 84 -6.58 -13.41 -4.61
CA LEU A 84 -5.29 -12.72 -4.75
C LEU A 84 -4.16 -13.68 -5.15
N ARG A 85 -4.09 -14.90 -4.59
CA ARG A 85 -3.07 -15.90 -4.96
C ARG A 85 -3.08 -16.24 -6.45
N ARG A 86 -4.24 -16.14 -7.11
CA ARG A 86 -4.35 -16.41 -8.55
C ARG A 86 -3.63 -15.38 -9.41
N HIS A 87 -3.24 -14.21 -8.88
CA HIS A 87 -2.56 -13.15 -9.63
C HIS A 87 -1.03 -13.32 -9.69
N GLY A 88 -0.49 -14.42 -9.17
CA GLY A 88 0.87 -14.88 -9.47
C GLY A 88 1.99 -13.89 -9.13
N GLY A 89 1.80 -13.05 -8.11
CA GLY A 89 2.82 -12.08 -7.72
C GLY A 89 2.64 -10.67 -8.28
N ASN A 90 1.66 -10.43 -9.16
CA ASN A 90 1.42 -9.12 -9.76
C ASN A 90 0.63 -8.17 -8.83
N ILE A 91 1.06 -8.09 -7.57
CA ILE A 91 0.40 -7.34 -6.50
C ILE A 91 1.40 -6.33 -5.93
N VAL A 92 0.91 -5.11 -5.71
CA VAL A 92 1.60 -4.07 -4.95
C VAL A 92 0.69 -3.65 -3.80
N ALA A 93 1.13 -3.81 -2.55
CA ALA A 93 0.36 -3.41 -1.38
C ALA A 93 1.13 -2.43 -0.51
N VAL A 94 0.54 -1.26 -0.30
CA VAL A 94 1.07 -0.18 0.53
C VAL A 94 0.06 0.13 1.62
N PHE A 95 0.24 -0.54 2.75
CA PHE A 95 -0.44 -0.29 4.02
C PHE A 95 0.39 -0.88 5.16
N CYS A 96 0.15 -0.45 6.40
CA CYS A 96 0.91 -0.90 7.56
C CYS A 96 0.80 -2.43 7.75
N ASN A 97 1.95 -3.12 7.77
CA ASN A 97 2.09 -4.57 7.94
C ASN A 97 1.46 -5.42 6.81
N ALA A 98 1.44 -4.90 5.58
CA ALA A 98 0.99 -5.65 4.41
C ALA A 98 1.85 -6.89 4.13
N ASP A 99 3.13 -6.86 4.48
CA ASP A 99 4.04 -8.01 4.35
C ASP A 99 3.64 -9.16 5.30
N LEU A 100 3.17 -8.86 6.51
CA LEU A 100 2.69 -9.86 7.47
C LEU A 100 1.39 -10.49 7.00
N TYR A 101 0.48 -9.69 6.45
CA TYR A 101 -0.73 -10.18 5.77
C TYR A 101 -0.36 -11.12 4.62
N ALA A 102 0.55 -10.71 3.75
CA ALA A 102 0.99 -11.51 2.61
C ALA A 102 1.63 -12.83 3.02
N LYS A 103 2.53 -12.83 4.01
CA LYS A 103 3.16 -14.04 4.56
C LYS A 103 2.13 -15.00 5.15
N THR A 104 1.19 -14.48 5.92
CA THR A 104 0.11 -15.28 6.55
C THR A 104 -0.79 -15.93 5.51
N GLU A 105 -1.09 -15.20 4.43
CA GLU A 105 -2.01 -15.63 3.38
C GLU A 105 -1.31 -16.31 2.18
N GLY A 106 0.01 -16.47 2.20
CA GLY A 106 0.78 -17.04 1.10
C GLY A 106 0.64 -16.25 -0.20
N LEU A 107 0.69 -14.92 -0.11
CA LEU A 107 0.68 -14.01 -1.26
C LEU A 107 2.11 -13.64 -1.66
N HIS A 108 2.31 -13.47 -2.96
CA HIS A 108 3.57 -13.01 -3.56
C HIS A 108 3.38 -11.63 -4.19
N GLY A 109 4.46 -10.86 -4.31
CA GLY A 109 4.43 -9.49 -4.84
C GLY A 109 5.23 -8.50 -3.99
N LEU A 110 4.95 -7.21 -4.18
CA LEU A 110 5.59 -6.12 -3.43
C LEU A 110 4.68 -5.66 -2.29
N TYR A 111 5.17 -5.70 -1.07
CA TYR A 111 4.42 -5.38 0.15
C TYR A 111 5.24 -4.46 1.04
N THR A 112 4.58 -3.50 1.69
CA THR A 112 5.19 -2.74 2.78
C THR A 112 5.04 -3.46 4.11
N GLY A 113 6.04 -3.33 4.98
CA GLY A 113 5.93 -3.59 6.41
C GLY A 113 5.25 -2.43 7.12
N MET A 114 5.72 -2.11 8.34
CA MET A 114 5.31 -0.87 8.99
C MET A 114 5.87 0.32 8.19
N ILE A 115 5.01 1.28 7.85
CA ILE A 115 5.38 2.55 7.25
C ILE A 115 4.85 3.65 8.16
N ILE A 116 5.72 4.58 8.56
CA ILE A 116 5.35 5.73 9.36
C ILE A 116 4.79 6.81 8.42
N SER A 117 3.47 6.98 8.49
CA SER A 117 2.68 7.95 7.73
C SER A 117 2.02 9.01 8.62
N GLU A 118 2.01 8.80 9.94
CA GLU A 118 1.43 9.75 10.89
C GLU A 118 2.36 10.02 12.09
N MET A 119 2.24 11.19 12.70
CA MET A 119 3.05 11.57 13.87
C MET A 119 2.79 10.67 15.09
N SER A 120 1.58 10.13 15.21
CA SER A 120 1.21 9.14 16.23
C SER A 120 2.01 7.85 16.09
N GLU A 121 2.19 7.36 14.86
CA GLU A 121 3.01 6.20 14.54
C GLU A 121 4.49 6.50 14.81
N ALA A 122 4.97 7.68 14.41
CA ALA A 122 6.35 8.09 14.67
C ALA A 122 6.67 8.07 16.18
N ALA A 123 5.75 8.60 17.01
CA ALA A 123 5.88 8.56 18.46
C ALA A 123 5.85 7.12 19.00
N LEU A 124 4.93 6.29 18.52
CA LEU A 124 4.79 4.88 18.94
C LEU A 124 6.05 4.05 18.66
N TYR A 125 6.68 4.27 17.50
CA TYR A 125 7.89 3.54 17.07
C TYR A 125 9.20 4.23 17.48
N GLY A 126 9.13 5.35 18.20
CA GLY A 126 10.33 6.09 18.64
C GLY A 126 11.12 6.73 17.50
N ILE A 127 10.45 7.03 16.38
CA ILE A 127 11.05 7.65 15.20
C ILE A 127 10.99 9.16 15.34
N LYS A 128 12.17 9.79 15.43
CA LYS A 128 12.29 11.24 15.51
C LYS A 128 12.11 11.85 14.12
N THR A 129 11.04 12.61 13.94
CA THR A 129 10.70 13.37 12.71
C THR A 129 9.88 14.62 13.08
N THR A 130 9.69 15.52 12.12
CA THR A 130 8.70 16.61 12.19
C THR A 130 7.51 16.31 11.27
N GLN A 131 6.41 17.07 11.42
CA GLN A 131 5.27 16.99 10.49
C GLN A 131 5.71 17.34 9.06
N ASP A 132 6.47 18.43 8.89
CA ASP A 132 6.94 18.88 7.57
C ASP A 132 7.84 17.84 6.88
N GLU A 133 8.69 17.15 7.63
CA GLU A 133 9.50 16.05 7.09
C GLU A 133 8.61 14.86 6.75
N LEU A 134 7.67 14.50 7.63
CA LEU A 134 6.77 13.38 7.43
C LEU A 134 5.93 13.54 6.16
N ASP A 135 5.33 14.71 5.95
CA ASP A 135 4.50 14.98 4.77
C ASP A 135 5.35 14.91 3.49
N ARG A 136 6.48 15.64 3.48
CA ARG A 136 7.38 15.69 2.32
C ARG A 136 7.94 14.32 1.96
N GLU A 137 8.42 13.55 2.93
CA GLU A 137 9.08 12.27 2.66
C GLU A 137 8.08 11.17 2.28
N ASN A 138 6.82 11.24 2.74
CA ASN A 138 5.76 10.33 2.29
C ASN A 138 5.28 10.64 0.86
N ASP A 139 5.19 11.91 0.48
CA ASP A 139 4.96 12.31 -0.92
C ASP A 139 6.12 11.84 -1.84
N LEU A 140 7.36 12.00 -1.38
CA LEU A 140 8.55 11.50 -2.09
C LEU A 140 8.54 9.97 -2.16
N PHE A 141 8.16 9.26 -1.10
CA PHE A 141 8.04 7.81 -1.13
C PHE A 141 7.05 7.36 -2.20
N ALA A 142 5.85 7.93 -2.23
CA ALA A 142 4.81 7.56 -3.19
C ALA A 142 5.22 7.88 -4.64
N SER A 143 5.80 9.06 -4.88
CA SER A 143 6.26 9.47 -6.21
C SER A 143 7.47 8.67 -6.71
N ARG A 144 8.43 8.33 -5.84
CA ARG A 144 9.57 7.47 -6.18
C ARG A 144 9.10 6.07 -6.54
N LEU A 145 8.21 5.48 -5.74
CA LEU A 145 7.60 4.18 -6.04
C LEU A 145 6.86 4.22 -7.37
N ARG A 146 6.04 5.26 -7.61
CA ARG A 146 5.36 5.47 -8.90
C ARG A 146 6.36 5.48 -10.06
N SER A 147 7.45 6.23 -9.94
CA SER A 147 8.45 6.35 -11.00
C SER A 147 9.12 5.01 -11.36
N LEU A 148 9.30 4.12 -10.38
CA LEU A 148 9.84 2.77 -10.61
C LEU A 148 8.82 1.88 -11.31
N LEU A 149 7.54 2.00 -10.95
CA LEU A 149 6.45 1.25 -11.58
C LEU A 149 6.24 1.68 -13.04
N ASP A 150 6.31 2.97 -13.35
CA ASP A 150 6.21 3.51 -14.72
C ASP A 150 7.36 3.10 -15.62
N LYS A 151 8.57 2.94 -15.03
CA LYS A 151 9.75 2.41 -15.73
C LYS A 151 9.74 0.88 -15.86
N GLU A 152 8.64 0.24 -15.47
CA GLU A 152 8.47 -1.22 -15.47
C GLU A 152 9.61 -1.96 -14.75
N VAL A 153 10.16 -1.35 -13.69
CA VAL A 153 11.19 -1.99 -12.88
C VAL A 153 10.60 -3.28 -12.29
N PRO A 154 11.28 -4.44 -12.42
CA PRO A 154 10.80 -5.68 -11.83
C PRO A 154 10.57 -5.51 -10.32
N LEU A 155 9.43 -5.99 -9.82
CA LEU A 155 9.02 -5.77 -8.43
C LEU A 155 10.09 -6.18 -7.41
N HIS A 156 10.84 -7.26 -7.67
CA HIS A 156 11.92 -7.73 -6.80
C HIS A 156 13.12 -6.78 -6.70
N HIS A 157 13.30 -5.87 -7.67
CA HIS A 157 14.35 -4.84 -7.61
C HIS A 157 13.89 -3.58 -6.88
N ILE A 158 12.57 -3.33 -6.76
CA ILE A 158 12.04 -2.10 -6.16
C ILE A 158 12.53 -1.85 -4.73
N PRO A 159 12.58 -2.84 -3.81
CA PRO A 159 13.09 -2.60 -2.46
C PRO A 159 14.51 -2.01 -2.42
N LEU A 160 15.41 -2.51 -3.27
CA LEU A 160 16.78 -1.98 -3.36
C LEU A 160 16.78 -0.59 -3.99
N ARG A 161 16.06 -0.42 -5.11
CA ARG A 161 16.00 0.86 -5.83
C ARG A 161 15.41 1.99 -4.99
N MET A 162 14.38 1.71 -4.21
CA MET A 162 13.82 2.69 -3.29
C MET A 162 14.89 3.19 -2.32
N LYS A 163 15.65 2.28 -1.68
CA LYS A 163 16.74 2.65 -0.76
C LYS A 163 17.84 3.48 -1.44
N GLU A 164 18.17 3.18 -2.70
CA GLU A 164 19.12 3.98 -3.48
C GLU A 164 18.64 5.40 -3.76
N MET A 165 17.33 5.62 -3.79
CA MET A 165 16.69 6.92 -4.00
C MET A 165 16.49 7.71 -2.70
N ASP A 166 16.87 7.17 -1.53
CA ASP A 166 16.78 7.88 -0.25
C ASP A 166 17.93 8.90 -0.10
N ASP A 167 17.65 10.13 -0.52
CA ASP A 167 18.56 11.26 -0.38
C ASP A 167 18.59 11.82 1.06
N ALA A 168 17.50 11.67 1.81
CA ALA A 168 17.33 12.30 3.12
C ALA A 168 18.04 11.51 4.22
N ARG A 169 17.96 10.17 4.17
CA ARG A 169 18.64 9.23 5.10
C ARG A 169 18.41 9.57 6.58
N THR A 170 17.21 10.03 6.88
CA THR A 170 16.75 10.34 8.23
C THR A 170 16.22 9.07 8.90
N PRO A 171 15.97 9.09 10.22
CA PRO A 171 15.35 7.95 10.90
C PRO A 171 14.03 7.52 10.26
N LEU A 172 13.20 8.48 9.83
CA LEU A 172 11.93 8.23 9.15
C LEU A 172 12.12 7.49 7.82
N THR A 173 12.92 8.07 6.92
CA THR A 173 13.13 7.53 5.57
C THR A 173 13.85 6.20 5.62
N THR A 174 14.89 6.08 6.45
CA THR A 174 15.59 4.82 6.68
C THR A 174 14.63 3.73 7.17
N PHE A 175 13.71 4.06 8.08
CA PHE A 175 12.71 3.11 8.57
C PHE A 175 11.75 2.68 7.45
N ASN A 176 11.10 3.64 6.79
CA ASN A 176 10.09 3.35 5.77
C ASN A 176 10.67 2.57 4.59
N TYR A 177 11.85 2.96 4.10
CA TYR A 177 12.47 2.35 2.92
C TYR A 177 13.04 0.95 3.21
N ASN A 178 13.39 0.65 4.48
CA ASN A 178 13.76 -0.70 4.89
C ASN A 178 12.57 -1.64 5.06
N ASN A 179 11.36 -1.10 5.20
CA ASN A 179 10.11 -1.85 5.31
C ASN A 179 9.40 -2.02 3.96
N ILE A 180 10.17 -2.18 2.87
CA ILE A 180 9.64 -2.59 1.57
C ILE A 180 10.14 -3.99 1.27
N HIS A 181 9.23 -4.91 1.00
CA HIS A 181 9.52 -6.33 0.85
C HIS A 181 8.96 -6.86 -0.46
N TYR A 182 9.77 -7.65 -1.15
CA TYR A 182 9.29 -8.52 -2.22
C TYR A 182 9.20 -9.95 -1.66
N LEU A 183 8.03 -10.57 -1.81
CA LEU A 183 7.69 -11.90 -1.28
C LEU A 183 7.32 -12.86 -2.40
#